data_AF-A0ABD3G8K4-F1
#
_entry.id   AF-A0ABD3G8K4-F1
#
_cell.length_a   1.000
_cell.length_b   1.000
_cell.length_c   1.000
_cell.angle_alpha   90.00
_cell.angle_beta   90.00
_cell.angle_gamma   90.00
#
_symmetry.space_group_name_H-M   'P 1'
#
loop_
_entity.id
_entity.type
_entity.pdbx_description
1 polymer ?
#
loop_
_entity_poly.entity_id
_entity_poly.type
_entity_poly.pdbx_seq_one_letter_code
_entity_poly.pdbx_strand_id
1 'polypeptide(L)'
;MYIALCIAIGTIFFNAGYSYTAITARAACVAFIVAFLTFMSVGSFPSFIEDMKVFTMERQNGHYGVSAFVIGNTLSSSESLMMAIASMVSNFMVGSLIGAGIQGMFILVSGFYRLPDDLPDPVWRYPMFYIAFHPYAFQGMLENDFTGLTFENINGPTFPRVESDYILRELYQVTVSRSKWWNWTILLLMAVGYRTIFYLLIRFSESLLPSIRAWIAMKFRSRRRTAETSKITVRDQESPLKEDS
;
A
#
# COMPACT_ATOMS: atom_id res chain seq x y z
N MET A 1 20.03 -9.40 3.52
CA MET A 1 19.65 -8.04 3.97
C MET A 1 18.74 -8.07 5.19
N TYR A 2 17.61 -8.79 5.18
CA TYR A 2 16.76 -8.96 6.37
C TYR A 2 17.51 -9.47 7.61
N ILE A 3 18.40 -10.44 7.45
CA ILE A 3 19.25 -10.95 8.55
C ILE A 3 20.14 -9.83 9.13
N ALA A 4 20.76 -9.01 8.29
CA ALA A 4 21.61 -7.91 8.72
C ALA A 4 20.82 -6.83 9.47
N LEU A 5 19.59 -6.54 9.03
CA LEU A 5 18.66 -5.67 9.75
C LEU A 5 18.32 -6.25 11.13
N CYS A 6 17.93 -7.52 11.20
CA CYS A 6 17.61 -8.17 12.48
C CYS A 6 18.79 -8.12 13.44
N ILE A 7 20.01 -8.34 12.95
CA ILE A 7 21.24 -8.21 13.74
C ILE A 7 21.42 -6.76 14.22
N ALA A 8 21.30 -5.77 13.35
CA ALA A 8 21.48 -4.36 13.70
C ALA A 8 20.44 -3.87 14.72
N ILE A 9 19.17 -4.21 14.52
CA ILE A 9 18.10 -3.86 15.49
C ILE A 9 18.35 -4.59 16.81
N GLY A 10 18.68 -5.88 16.76
CA GLY A 10 18.96 -6.68 17.95
C GLY A 10 20.14 -6.18 18.77
N THR A 11 21.19 -5.65 18.13
CA THR A 11 22.34 -5.07 18.84
C THR A 11 22.07 -3.68 19.39
N ILE A 12 21.33 -2.83 18.67
CA ILE A 12 20.99 -1.46 19.13
C ILE A 12 20.05 -1.51 20.34
N PHE A 13 19.02 -2.37 20.30
CA PHE A 13 18.02 -2.51 21.36
C PHE A 13 18.34 -3.66 22.32
N PHE A 14 19.60 -4.11 22.34
CA PHE A 14 20.03 -5.19 23.23
C PHE A 14 19.83 -4.76 24.69
N ASN A 15 19.10 -5.57 25.46
CA ASN A 15 18.81 -5.33 26.86
C ASN A 15 18.21 -3.94 27.15
N ALA A 16 17.12 -3.60 26.44
CA ALA A 16 16.40 -2.32 26.61
C ALA A 16 15.89 -2.06 28.05
N GLY A 17 15.94 -3.04 28.96
CA GLY A 17 15.58 -2.89 30.36
C GLY A 17 14.08 -2.78 30.62
N TYR A 18 13.74 -2.30 31.82
CA TYR A 18 12.37 -2.16 32.33
C TYR A 18 12.11 -0.78 32.96
N SER A 19 12.92 0.22 32.63
CA SER A 19 12.65 1.61 33.04
C SER A 19 11.41 2.16 32.32
N TYR A 20 10.85 3.27 32.79
CA TYR A 20 9.75 3.94 32.09
C TYR A 20 10.12 4.33 30.64
N THR A 21 11.37 4.74 30.43
CA THR A 21 11.92 5.07 29.10
C THR A 21 12.09 3.85 28.19
N ALA A 22 12.17 2.64 28.73
CA ALA A 22 12.25 1.41 27.94
C ALA A 22 10.95 1.13 27.18
N ILE A 23 9.80 1.61 27.68
CA ILE A 23 8.49 1.44 27.03
C ILE A 23 8.51 2.10 25.65
N THR A 24 8.91 3.37 25.59
CA THR A 24 8.94 4.12 24.33
C THR A 24 10.04 3.61 23.40
N ALA A 25 11.18 3.16 23.93
CA ALA A 25 12.25 2.54 23.14
C ALA A 25 11.79 1.24 22.44
N ARG A 26 11.06 0.37 23.16
CA ARG A 26 10.48 -0.86 22.60
C ARG A 26 9.45 -0.56 21.51
N ALA A 27 8.54 0.37 21.76
CA ALA A 27 7.57 0.79 20.77
C ALA A 27 8.22 1.42 19.52
N ALA A 28 9.28 2.22 19.69
CA ALA A 28 10.04 2.77 18.58
C ALA A 28 10.74 1.68 17.75
N CYS A 29 11.29 0.66 18.42
CA CYS A 29 11.85 -0.51 17.76
C CYS A 29 10.79 -1.24 16.92
N VAL A 30 9.59 -1.49 17.48
CA VAL A 30 8.47 -2.12 16.75
C VAL A 30 8.05 -1.27 15.56
N ALA A 31 7.87 0.05 15.74
CA ALA A 31 7.50 0.96 14.65
C ALA A 31 8.55 0.94 13.52
N PHE A 32 9.83 0.93 13.87
CA PHE A 32 10.92 0.84 12.91
C PHE A 32 10.91 -0.48 12.14
N ILE A 33 10.70 -1.62 12.81
CA ILE A 33 10.58 -2.93 12.14
C ILE A 33 9.44 -2.92 11.12
N VAL A 34 8.25 -2.47 11.53
CA VAL A 34 7.06 -2.42 10.66
C VAL A 34 7.31 -1.49 9.46
N ALA A 35 7.86 -0.29 9.69
CA ALA A 35 8.16 0.67 8.62
C ALA A 35 9.22 0.15 7.65
N PHE A 36 10.31 -0.42 8.16
CA PHE A 36 11.43 -0.84 7.34
C PHE A 36 11.11 -2.08 6.50
N LEU A 37 10.47 -3.10 7.08
CA LEU A 37 10.00 -4.28 6.33
C LEU A 37 9.07 -3.87 5.19
N THR A 38 8.26 -2.84 5.43
CA THR A 38 7.35 -2.31 4.44
C THR A 38 8.07 -1.59 3.30
N PHE A 39 9.07 -0.74 3.58
CA PHE A 39 9.85 -0.11 2.51
C PHE A 39 10.66 -1.13 1.70
N MET A 40 11.08 -2.23 2.34
CA MET A 40 11.75 -3.32 1.66
C MET A 40 10.86 -4.07 0.66
N SER A 41 9.56 -4.14 0.92
CA SER A 41 8.57 -4.66 -0.04
C SER A 41 8.51 -3.84 -1.34
N VAL A 42 8.80 -2.54 -1.30
CA VAL A 42 8.91 -1.68 -2.50
C VAL A 42 10.02 -2.20 -3.45
N GLY A 43 11.06 -2.83 -2.91
CA GLY A 43 12.15 -3.41 -3.68
C GLY A 43 11.73 -4.56 -4.61
N SER A 44 10.59 -5.21 -4.35
CA SER A 44 10.04 -6.28 -5.22
C SER A 44 9.31 -5.73 -6.45
N PHE A 45 9.07 -4.42 -6.51
CA PHE A 45 8.31 -3.78 -7.59
C PHE A 45 8.89 -3.95 -9.01
N PRO A 46 10.22 -3.84 -9.25
CA PRO A 46 10.78 -4.01 -10.60
C PRO A 46 10.51 -5.42 -11.15
N SER A 47 10.74 -6.46 -10.34
CA SER A 47 10.49 -7.86 -10.71
C SER A 47 9.04 -8.07 -11.12
N PHE A 48 8.10 -7.46 -10.37
CA PHE A 48 6.68 -7.60 -10.68
C PHE A 48 6.27 -6.92 -12.01
N ILE A 49 6.89 -5.78 -12.36
CA ILE A 49 6.66 -5.13 -13.65
C ILE A 49 7.16 -6.02 -14.80
N GLU A 50 8.25 -6.74 -14.61
CA GLU A 50 8.75 -7.71 -15.59
C GLU A 50 7.78 -8.88 -15.75
N ASP A 51 7.29 -9.47 -14.65
CA ASP A 51 6.29 -10.54 -14.67
C ASP A 51 4.99 -10.10 -15.36
N MET A 52 4.55 -8.86 -15.13
CA MET A 52 3.35 -8.30 -15.79
C MET A 52 3.52 -8.16 -17.32
N LYS A 53 4.73 -7.83 -17.79
CA LYS A 53 5.03 -7.76 -19.23
C LYS A 53 4.97 -9.17 -19.85
N VAL A 54 5.57 -10.16 -19.19
CA VAL A 54 5.54 -11.56 -19.64
C VAL A 54 4.10 -12.08 -19.67
N PHE A 55 3.34 -11.86 -18.59
CA PHE A 55 1.92 -12.20 -18.50
C PHE A 55 1.11 -11.63 -19.66
N THR A 56 1.29 -10.34 -19.97
CA THR A 56 0.54 -9.68 -21.05
C THR A 56 0.80 -10.38 -22.40
N MET A 57 2.02 -10.82 -22.65
CA MET A 57 2.39 -11.53 -23.88
C MET A 57 1.81 -12.94 -23.92
N GLU A 58 1.96 -13.70 -22.84
CA GLU A 58 1.45 -15.09 -22.75
C GLU A 58 -0.07 -15.15 -22.78
N ARG A 59 -0.73 -14.12 -22.24
CA ARG A 59 -2.19 -13.92 -22.30
C ARG A 59 -2.67 -13.68 -23.72
N GLN A 60 -1.97 -12.88 -24.52
CA GLN A 60 -2.30 -12.64 -25.93
C GLN A 60 -2.13 -13.90 -26.78
N ASN A 61 -1.16 -14.75 -26.42
CA ASN A 61 -0.95 -16.05 -27.04
C ASN A 61 -1.89 -17.15 -26.52
N GLY A 62 -2.72 -16.86 -25.51
CA GLY A 62 -3.75 -17.77 -25.00
C GLY A 62 -3.25 -18.86 -24.04
N HIS A 63 -2.06 -18.74 -23.46
CA HIS A 63 -1.48 -19.81 -22.61
C HIS A 63 -2.15 -19.95 -21.24
N TYR A 64 -2.37 -18.85 -20.52
CA TYR A 64 -3.07 -18.88 -19.22
C TYR A 64 -3.81 -17.57 -18.92
N GLY A 65 -4.79 -17.66 -18.03
CA GLY A 65 -5.67 -16.56 -17.65
C GLY A 65 -5.22 -15.80 -16.40
N VAL A 66 -5.91 -14.70 -16.11
CA VAL A 66 -5.65 -13.83 -14.95
C VAL A 66 -5.67 -14.60 -13.62
N SER A 67 -6.56 -15.57 -13.47
CA SER A 67 -6.68 -16.37 -12.24
C SER A 67 -5.44 -17.22 -11.97
N ALA A 68 -4.92 -17.89 -13.00
CA ALA A 68 -3.70 -18.70 -12.89
C ALA A 68 -2.48 -17.83 -12.55
N PHE A 69 -2.36 -16.66 -13.17
CA PHE A 69 -1.32 -15.67 -12.87
C PHE A 69 -1.39 -15.20 -11.41
N VAL A 70 -2.57 -14.79 -10.95
CA VAL A 70 -2.75 -14.26 -9.59
C VAL A 70 -2.49 -15.34 -8.53
N ILE A 71 -2.93 -16.58 -8.75
CA ILE A 71 -2.66 -17.69 -7.83
C ILE A 71 -1.15 -18.01 -7.79
N GLY A 72 -0.52 -18.15 -8.95
CA GLY A 72 0.93 -18.41 -9.04
C GLY A 72 1.76 -17.31 -8.38
N ASN A 73 1.41 -16.04 -8.65
CA ASN A 73 2.07 -14.90 -8.02
C ASN A 73 1.79 -14.83 -6.52
N THR A 74 0.60 -15.22 -6.05
CA THR A 74 0.28 -15.22 -4.61
C THR A 74 1.12 -16.25 -3.85
N LEU A 75 1.38 -17.40 -4.47
CA LEU A 75 2.27 -18.42 -3.91
C LEU A 75 3.74 -18.03 -3.99
N SER A 76 4.15 -17.32 -5.05
CA SER A 76 5.54 -16.93 -5.28
C SER A 76 5.98 -15.65 -4.55
N SER A 77 5.08 -14.70 -4.30
CA SER A 77 5.41 -13.35 -3.82
C SER A 77 4.33 -12.81 -2.88
N SER A 78 4.69 -12.45 -1.65
CA SER A 78 3.74 -12.06 -0.57
C SER A 78 3.07 -10.69 -0.74
N GLU A 79 3.61 -9.80 -1.57
CA GLU A 79 3.32 -8.36 -1.48
C GLU A 79 2.19 -7.86 -2.40
N SER A 80 0.94 -7.87 -1.93
CA SER A 80 -0.26 -7.53 -2.74
C SER A 80 -0.50 -6.04 -3.00
N LEU A 81 -0.09 -5.15 -2.10
CA LEU A 81 -0.45 -3.73 -2.18
C LEU A 81 0.33 -2.99 -3.29
N MET A 82 1.62 -3.27 -3.38
CA MET A 82 2.49 -2.66 -4.40
C MET A 82 2.12 -3.17 -5.81
N MET A 83 1.69 -4.42 -5.93
CA MET A 83 1.23 -5.02 -7.19
C MET A 83 0.02 -4.27 -7.78
N ALA A 84 -0.92 -3.82 -6.95
CA ALA A 84 -2.06 -3.01 -7.39
C ALA A 84 -1.64 -1.70 -8.05
N ILE A 85 -0.66 -1.00 -7.48
CA ILE A 85 -0.15 0.26 -8.04
C ILE A 85 0.61 -0.01 -9.35
N ALA A 86 1.41 -1.07 -9.43
CA ALA A 86 2.13 -1.44 -10.66
C ALA A 86 1.17 -1.72 -11.83
N SER A 87 0.05 -2.38 -11.56
CA SER A 87 -0.92 -2.72 -12.61
C SER A 87 -1.54 -1.49 -13.28
N MET A 88 -1.51 -0.33 -12.61
CA MET A 88 -2.10 0.92 -13.11
C MET A 88 -1.07 1.84 -13.78
N VAL A 89 0.22 1.68 -13.51
CA VAL A 89 1.27 2.62 -13.94
C VAL A 89 2.25 1.94 -14.89
N SER A 90 2.35 2.44 -16.12
CA SER A 90 3.23 1.89 -17.16
C SER A 90 4.74 2.15 -16.92
N ASN A 91 5.08 3.04 -15.99
CA ASN A 91 6.45 3.42 -15.66
C ASN A 91 6.80 3.05 -14.21
N PHE A 92 7.80 2.17 -14.07
CA PHE A 92 8.35 1.72 -12.79
C PHE A 92 8.68 2.87 -11.83
N MET A 93 9.39 3.90 -12.29
CA MET A 93 9.84 4.99 -11.39
C MET A 93 8.67 5.76 -10.78
N VAL A 94 7.62 6.00 -11.58
CA VAL A 94 6.43 6.73 -11.11
C VAL A 94 5.60 5.86 -10.18
N GLY A 95 5.44 4.57 -10.52
CA GLY A 95 4.72 3.61 -9.67
C GLY A 95 5.40 3.40 -8.32
N SER A 96 6.73 3.25 -8.29
CA SER A 96 7.49 3.09 -7.04
C SER A 96 7.47 4.34 -6.18
N LEU A 97 7.52 5.53 -6.79
CA LEU A 97 7.45 6.80 -6.07
C LEU A 97 6.08 7.01 -5.41
N ILE A 98 5.00 6.78 -6.17
CA ILE A 98 3.62 6.88 -5.65
C ILE A 98 3.39 5.83 -4.56
N GLY A 99 3.80 4.59 -4.81
CA GLY A 99 3.70 3.50 -3.84
C GLY A 99 4.44 3.80 -2.54
N ALA A 100 5.71 4.21 -2.63
CA ALA A 100 6.48 4.62 -1.46
C ALA A 100 5.86 5.81 -0.72
N GLY A 101 5.28 6.78 -1.43
CA GLY A 101 4.56 7.92 -0.84
C GLY A 101 3.32 7.49 -0.05
N ILE A 102 2.47 6.64 -0.64
CA ILE A 102 1.29 6.08 0.03
C ILE A 102 1.72 5.27 1.26
N GLN A 103 2.80 4.49 1.13
CA GLN A 103 3.31 3.68 2.21
C GLN A 103 3.87 4.52 3.36
N GLY A 104 4.59 5.60 3.07
CA GLY A 104 5.00 6.59 4.05
C GLY A 104 3.80 7.21 4.79
N MET A 105 2.73 7.53 4.07
CA MET A 105 1.48 8.03 4.66
C MET A 105 0.82 6.99 5.58
N PHE A 106 0.85 5.71 5.21
CA PHE A 106 0.35 4.62 6.05
C PHE A 106 1.21 4.38 7.30
N ILE A 107 2.52 4.59 7.23
CA ILE A 107 3.41 4.54 8.39
C ILE A 107 3.10 5.69 9.37
N LEU A 108 2.74 6.89 8.88
CA LEU A 108 2.35 8.01 9.75
C LEU A 108 1.10 7.71 10.58
N VAL A 109 0.13 7.01 10.01
CA VAL A 109 -1.10 6.61 10.72
C VAL A 109 -0.97 5.29 11.50
N SER A 110 0.23 4.70 11.59
CA SER A 110 0.47 3.40 12.23
C SER A 110 0.20 3.33 13.75
N GLY A 111 -0.09 4.45 14.40
CA GLY A 111 -0.35 4.51 15.84
C GLY A 111 0.88 4.84 16.70
N PHE A 112 2.09 4.87 16.13
CA PHE A 112 3.31 5.29 16.84
C PHE A 112 3.49 6.81 16.90
N TYR A 113 3.32 7.50 15.76
CA TYR A 113 3.56 8.96 15.67
C TYR A 113 2.40 9.79 16.22
N ARG A 114 1.19 9.29 16.06
CA ARG A 114 -0.04 9.87 16.61
C ARG A 114 -0.99 8.73 16.94
N LEU A 115 -1.60 8.79 18.11
CA LEU A 115 -2.47 7.73 18.60
C LEU A 115 -3.80 7.70 17.83
N PRO A 116 -4.43 6.51 17.69
CA PRO A 116 -5.65 6.32 16.90
C PRO A 116 -6.78 7.33 17.15
N ASP A 117 -7.06 7.68 18.42
CA ASP A 117 -8.15 8.59 18.75
C ASP A 117 -7.80 10.07 18.52
N ASP A 118 -6.52 10.40 18.43
CA ASP A 118 -6.06 11.77 18.18
C ASP A 118 -6.02 12.11 16.69
N LEU A 119 -6.24 11.14 15.78
CA LEU A 119 -6.21 11.37 14.34
C LEU A 119 -7.40 12.23 13.87
N PRO A 120 -7.20 13.22 12.98
CA PRO A 120 -8.31 13.97 12.40
C PRO A 120 -9.25 13.08 11.58
N ASP A 121 -10.55 13.21 11.84
CA ASP A 121 -11.56 12.25 11.37
C ASP A 121 -11.70 12.09 9.84
N PRO A 122 -11.77 13.16 9.02
CA PRO A 122 -12.30 13.04 7.64
C PRO A 122 -11.41 12.31 6.64
N VAL A 123 -10.12 12.18 6.94
CA VAL A 123 -9.14 11.58 6.00
C VAL A 123 -8.28 10.56 6.73
N TRP A 124 -7.76 10.92 7.91
CA TRP A 124 -6.72 10.14 8.57
C TRP A 124 -7.31 9.01 9.39
N ARG A 125 -8.32 9.29 10.21
CA ARG A 125 -9.03 8.26 10.97
C ARG A 125 -9.91 7.40 10.05
N TYR A 126 -10.69 8.05 9.19
CA TYR A 126 -11.50 7.37 8.18
C TYR A 126 -11.18 7.97 6.79
N PRO A 127 -10.68 7.19 5.82
CA PRO A 127 -10.50 5.74 5.82
C PRO A 127 -9.05 5.28 6.09
N MET A 128 -8.06 6.18 6.16
CA MET A 128 -6.64 5.81 6.04
C MET A 128 -6.17 4.85 7.14
N PHE A 129 -6.55 5.08 8.40
CA PHE A 129 -6.22 4.20 9.52
C PHE A 129 -6.75 2.77 9.33
N TYR A 130 -7.99 2.62 8.84
CA TYR A 130 -8.62 1.31 8.68
C TYR A 130 -8.18 0.56 7.43
N ILE A 131 -7.77 1.29 6.39
CA ILE A 131 -7.18 0.68 5.20
C ILE A 131 -5.75 0.25 5.52
N ALA A 132 -4.93 1.10 6.13
CA ALA A 132 -3.55 0.74 6.44
C ALA A 132 -3.47 -0.54 7.29
N PHE A 133 -2.62 -1.50 6.91
CA PHE A 133 -2.36 -2.68 7.75
C PHE A 133 -1.41 -2.37 8.92
N HIS A 134 -0.65 -1.27 8.82
CA HIS A 134 0.37 -0.87 9.80
C HIS A 134 -0.16 -0.71 11.22
N PRO A 135 -1.33 -0.07 11.47
CA PRO A 135 -1.87 0.04 12.82
C PRO A 135 -2.12 -1.33 13.46
N TYR A 136 -2.70 -2.27 12.73
CA TYR A 136 -2.97 -3.62 13.23
C TYR A 136 -1.68 -4.42 13.46
N ALA A 137 -0.69 -4.28 12.57
CA ALA A 137 0.63 -4.90 12.75
C ALA A 137 1.36 -4.33 13.97
N PHE A 138 1.34 -3.01 14.13
CA PHE A 138 1.95 -2.31 15.25
C PHE A 138 1.29 -2.70 16.58
N GLN A 139 -0.04 -2.64 16.66
CA GLN A 139 -0.80 -3.06 17.84
C GLN A 139 -0.56 -4.52 18.21
N GLY A 140 -0.59 -5.44 17.24
CA GLY A 140 -0.33 -6.86 17.48
C GLY A 140 1.10 -7.14 17.97
N MET A 141 2.10 -6.41 17.47
CA MET A 141 3.47 -6.53 17.93
C MET A 141 3.67 -5.94 19.34
N LEU A 142 3.03 -4.80 19.64
CA LEU A 142 3.07 -4.23 20.99
C LEU A 142 2.40 -5.14 22.01
N GLU A 143 1.22 -5.69 21.68
CA GLU A 143 0.55 -6.66 22.54
C GLU A 143 1.45 -7.87 22.81
N ASN A 144 2.13 -8.38 21.77
CA ASN A 144 3.04 -9.51 21.90
C ASN A 144 4.30 -9.19 22.74
N ASP A 145 4.86 -7.98 22.64
CA ASP A 145 6.07 -7.60 23.40
C ASP A 145 5.75 -7.25 24.86
N PHE A 146 4.64 -6.55 25.12
CA PHE A 146 4.34 -6.04 26.45
C PHE A 146 3.57 -7.01 27.35
N THR A 147 2.83 -7.99 26.80
CA THR A 147 2.01 -8.90 27.61
C THR A 147 2.86 -9.61 28.67
N GLY A 148 2.51 -9.43 29.95
CA GLY A 148 3.20 -10.05 31.08
C GLY A 148 4.45 -9.29 31.57
N LEU A 149 4.75 -8.11 31.03
CA LEU A 149 5.83 -7.25 31.50
C LEU A 149 5.33 -6.15 32.44
N THR A 150 6.18 -5.74 33.37
CA THR A 150 5.94 -4.56 34.23
C THR A 150 7.15 -3.63 34.21
N PHE A 151 6.90 -2.33 34.20
CA PHE A 151 7.92 -1.31 34.05
C PHE A 151 8.01 -0.43 35.30
N GLU A 152 9.16 0.19 35.51
CA GLU A 152 9.35 1.14 36.58
C GLU A 152 8.49 2.38 36.38
N ASN A 153 8.04 2.96 37.49
CA ASN A 153 7.22 4.15 37.47
C ASN A 153 8.09 5.40 37.27
N ILE A 154 7.64 6.33 36.42
CA ILE A 154 8.32 7.61 36.19
C ILE A 154 8.46 8.45 37.48
N ASN A 155 7.52 8.30 38.42
CA ASN A 155 7.50 9.05 39.67
C ASN A 155 8.47 8.50 40.74
N GLY A 156 9.23 7.45 40.42
CA GLY A 156 10.24 6.85 41.29
C GLY A 156 9.88 5.45 41.81
N PRO A 157 10.81 4.78 42.52
CA PRO A 157 10.68 3.38 42.91
C PRO A 157 9.65 3.11 44.02
N THR A 158 9.20 4.16 44.71
CA THR A 158 8.18 4.08 45.77
C THR A 158 6.77 3.88 45.20
N PHE A 159 6.54 4.25 43.94
CA PHE A 159 5.26 4.08 43.27
C PHE A 159 5.14 2.67 42.67
N PRO A 160 3.92 2.12 42.56
CA PRO A 160 3.71 0.82 41.95
C PRO A 160 4.24 0.80 40.51
N ARG A 161 4.81 -0.35 40.12
CA ARG A 161 5.27 -0.60 38.75
C ARG A 161 4.10 -0.45 37.78
N VAL A 162 4.38 0.06 36.59
CA VAL A 162 3.39 0.23 35.52
C VAL A 162 3.13 -1.12 34.88
N GLU A 163 1.88 -1.55 34.90
CA GLU A 163 1.45 -2.81 34.28
C GLU A 163 1.29 -2.68 32.77
N SER A 164 1.50 -3.78 32.05
CA SER A 164 1.35 -3.86 30.60
C SER A 164 -0.03 -3.44 30.10
N ASP A 165 -1.09 -3.76 30.85
CA ASP A 165 -2.47 -3.46 30.46
C ASP A 165 -2.73 -1.96 30.43
N TYR A 166 -2.18 -1.24 31.41
CA TYR A 166 -2.22 0.22 31.43
C TYR A 166 -1.45 0.81 30.24
N ILE A 167 -0.25 0.29 29.95
CA ILE A 167 0.56 0.75 28.81
C ILE A 167 -0.19 0.53 27.49
N LEU A 168 -0.74 -0.66 27.28
CA LEU A 168 -1.43 -0.99 26.05
C LEU A 168 -2.72 -0.16 25.88
N ARG A 169 -3.54 -0.02 26.93
CA ARG A 169 -4.84 0.67 26.85
C ARG A 169 -4.72 2.19 26.89
N GLU A 170 -3.96 2.73 27.85
CA GLU A 170 -3.94 4.16 28.12
C GLU A 170 -2.85 4.87 27.30
N LEU A 171 -1.66 4.24 27.16
CA LEU A 171 -0.55 4.88 26.45
C LEU A 171 -0.61 4.67 24.93
N TYR A 172 -1.10 3.52 24.46
CA TYR A 172 -1.14 3.18 23.03
C TYR A 172 -2.56 2.97 22.47
N GLN A 173 -3.61 3.12 23.29
CA GLN A 173 -5.02 2.96 22.87
C GLN A 173 -5.31 1.62 22.18
N VAL A 174 -4.64 0.56 22.62
CA VAL A 174 -4.81 -0.80 22.13
C VAL A 174 -5.95 -1.49 22.87
N THR A 175 -6.82 -2.16 22.12
CA THR A 175 -7.99 -2.85 22.67
C THR A 175 -7.63 -4.23 23.26
N VAL A 176 -7.17 -4.25 24.51
CA VAL A 176 -6.74 -5.49 25.22
C VAL A 176 -7.93 -6.39 25.66
N SER A 177 -9.18 -5.99 25.41
CA SER A 177 -10.36 -6.83 25.71
C SER A 177 -10.58 -7.98 24.72
N ARG A 178 -9.88 -7.96 23.58
CA ARG A 178 -9.99 -8.97 22.52
C ARG A 178 -8.80 -9.93 22.59
N SER A 179 -9.02 -11.17 22.14
CA SER A 179 -7.94 -12.16 21.99
C SER A 179 -6.86 -11.66 21.03
N LYS A 180 -5.58 -11.85 21.37
CA LYS A 180 -4.40 -11.49 20.55
C LYS A 180 -4.49 -11.93 19.08
N TRP A 181 -5.20 -13.01 18.81
CA TRP A 181 -5.37 -13.59 17.48
C TRP A 181 -6.31 -12.78 16.57
N TRP A 182 -7.05 -11.81 17.12
CA TRP A 182 -7.91 -10.94 16.32
C TRP A 182 -7.09 -10.03 15.41
N ASN A 183 -5.99 -9.44 15.90
CA ASN A 183 -5.11 -8.62 15.07
C ASN A 183 -4.53 -9.45 13.91
N TRP A 184 -4.12 -10.68 14.19
CA TRP A 184 -3.64 -11.60 13.16
C TRP A 184 -4.73 -11.97 12.14
N THR A 185 -5.96 -12.20 12.60
CA THR A 185 -7.10 -12.52 11.73
C THR A 185 -7.45 -11.34 10.83
N ILE A 186 -7.46 -10.11 11.36
CA ILE A 186 -7.68 -8.89 10.58
C ILE A 186 -6.59 -8.74 9.52
N LEU A 187 -5.31 -8.94 9.88
CA LEU A 187 -4.20 -8.87 8.93
C LEU A 187 -4.33 -9.92 7.80
N LEU A 188 -4.75 -11.14 8.12
CA LEU A 188 -5.04 -12.14 7.09
C LEU A 188 -6.20 -11.75 6.19
N LEU A 189 -7.30 -11.25 6.76
CA LEU A 189 -8.45 -10.76 5.99
C LEU A 189 -8.05 -9.60 5.08
N MET A 190 -7.21 -8.69 5.56
CA MET A 190 -6.65 -7.61 4.76
C MET A 190 -5.77 -8.14 3.63
N ALA A 191 -4.91 -9.13 3.89
CA ALA A 191 -4.08 -9.74 2.86
C ALA A 191 -4.94 -10.35 1.74
N VAL A 192 -5.99 -11.10 2.08
CA VAL A 192 -6.94 -11.65 1.10
C VAL A 192 -7.71 -10.53 0.39
N GLY A 193 -8.20 -9.54 1.14
CA GLY A 193 -8.95 -8.40 0.60
C GLY A 193 -8.12 -7.59 -0.42
N TYR A 194 -6.87 -7.30 -0.10
CA TYR A 194 -5.95 -6.63 -1.02
C TYR A 194 -5.66 -7.45 -2.27
N ARG A 195 -5.58 -8.79 -2.16
CA ARG A 195 -5.47 -9.68 -3.31
C ARG A 195 -6.71 -9.66 -4.19
N THR A 196 -7.90 -9.63 -3.58
CA THR A 196 -9.16 -9.50 -4.33
C THR A 196 -9.25 -8.17 -5.05
N ILE A 197 -8.91 -7.05 -4.39
CA ILE A 197 -8.85 -5.72 -5.02
C ILE A 197 -7.87 -5.73 -6.19
N PHE A 198 -6.68 -6.30 -5.99
CA PHE A 198 -5.68 -6.43 -7.05
C PHE A 198 -6.19 -7.23 -8.26
N TYR A 199 -6.84 -8.38 -8.03
CA TYR A 199 -7.48 -9.16 -9.10
C TYR A 199 -8.52 -8.35 -9.86
N LEU A 200 -9.37 -7.61 -9.14
CA LEU A 200 -10.39 -6.74 -9.74
C LEU A 200 -9.77 -5.59 -10.54
N LEU A 201 -8.68 -4.98 -10.06
CA LEU A 201 -7.97 -3.93 -10.76
C LEU A 201 -7.38 -4.42 -12.09
N ILE A 202 -6.76 -5.60 -12.12
CA ILE A 202 -6.29 -6.20 -13.39
C ILE A 202 -7.48 -6.47 -14.31
N ARG A 203 -8.55 -7.07 -13.79
CA ARG A 203 -9.72 -7.41 -14.60
C ARG A 203 -10.37 -6.17 -15.22
N PHE A 204 -10.42 -5.09 -14.44
CA PHE A 204 -10.97 -3.82 -14.89
C PHE A 204 -10.03 -3.10 -15.85
N SER A 205 -8.72 -3.10 -15.60
CA SER A 205 -7.74 -2.51 -16.52
C SER A 205 -7.75 -3.23 -17.87
N GLU A 206 -7.85 -4.56 -17.90
CA GLU A 206 -8.06 -5.35 -19.12
C GLU A 206 -9.29 -4.89 -19.91
N SER A 207 -10.38 -4.54 -19.22
CA SER A 207 -11.64 -4.11 -19.87
C SER A 207 -11.60 -2.64 -20.31
N LEU A 208 -10.93 -1.79 -19.54
CA LEU A 208 -10.85 -0.35 -19.79
C LEU A 208 -9.81 0.04 -20.84
N LEU A 209 -8.63 -0.59 -20.85
CA LEU A 209 -7.54 -0.22 -21.76
C LEU A 209 -7.94 -0.30 -23.24
N PRO A 210 -8.61 -1.38 -23.73
CA PRO A 210 -9.11 -1.44 -25.10
C PRO A 210 -10.19 -0.39 -25.36
N SER A 211 -11.09 -0.19 -24.40
CA SER A 211 -12.23 0.73 -24.51
C SER A 211 -11.77 2.20 -24.59
N ILE A 212 -10.81 2.59 -23.76
CA ILE A 212 -10.18 3.92 -23.76
C ILE A 212 -9.39 4.12 -25.04
N ARG A 213 -8.57 3.14 -25.46
CA ARG A 213 -7.81 3.22 -26.73
C ARG A 213 -8.75 3.34 -27.93
N ALA A 214 -9.85 2.58 -27.95
CA ALA A 214 -10.87 2.66 -28.99
C ALA A 214 -11.55 4.03 -29.00
N TRP A 215 -11.92 4.55 -27.83
CA TRP A 215 -12.54 5.88 -27.69
C TRP A 215 -11.60 7.01 -28.13
N ILE A 216 -10.34 7.00 -27.70
CA ILE A 216 -9.31 7.98 -28.13
C ILE A 216 -9.12 7.89 -29.65
N ALA A 217 -8.98 6.68 -30.21
CA ALA A 217 -8.84 6.48 -31.64
C ALA A 217 -10.07 6.95 -32.43
N MET A 218 -11.28 6.78 -31.88
CA MET A 218 -12.52 7.32 -32.46
C MET A 218 -12.54 8.85 -32.41
N LYS A 219 -12.13 9.46 -31.30
CA LYS A 219 -12.08 10.92 -31.14
C LYS A 219 -11.07 11.57 -32.10
N PHE A 220 -9.90 10.96 -32.28
CA PHE A 220 -8.92 11.41 -33.28
C PHE A 220 -9.43 11.24 -34.72
N ARG A 221 -10.07 10.10 -35.05
CA ARG A 221 -10.68 9.89 -36.37
C ARG A 221 -11.80 10.89 -36.66
N SER A 222 -12.65 11.19 -35.68
CA SER A 222 -13.71 12.19 -35.80
C SER A 222 -13.12 13.58 -36.08
N ARG A 223 -12.10 14.01 -35.33
CA ARG A 223 -11.44 15.31 -35.55
C ARG A 223 -10.78 15.41 -36.95
N ARG A 224 -10.15 14.34 -37.44
CA ARG A 224 -9.59 14.30 -38.80
C ARG A 224 -10.69 14.43 -39.86
N ARG A 225 -11.79 13.69 -39.74
CA ARG A 225 -12.93 13.80 -40.66
C ARG A 225 -13.52 15.20 -40.69
N THR A 226 -13.75 15.82 -39.53
CA THR A 226 -14.27 17.20 -39.47
C THR A 226 -13.32 18.20 -40.13
N ALA A 227 -12.00 18.04 -39.96
CA ALA A 227 -11.00 18.88 -40.62
C ALA A 227 -10.92 18.66 -42.14
N GLU A 228 -11.08 17.42 -42.63
CA GLU A 228 -11.13 17.11 -44.05
C GLU A 228 -12.41 17.65 -44.72
N THR A 229 -13.58 17.46 -44.10
CA THR A 229 -14.85 18.00 -44.60
C THR A 229 -14.80 19.53 -44.66
N SER A 230 -14.26 20.20 -43.64
CA SER A 230 -14.11 21.66 -43.64
C SER A 230 -13.16 22.16 -44.74
N LYS A 231 -12.11 21.41 -45.09
CA LYS A 231 -11.20 21.77 -46.20
C LYS A 231 -11.86 21.60 -47.56
N ILE A 232 -12.67 20.56 -47.74
CA ILE A 232 -13.40 20.32 -49.00
C ILE A 232 -14.45 21.42 -49.21
N THR A 233 -15.23 21.77 -48.18
CA THR A 233 -16.22 22.85 -48.27
C THR A 233 -15.60 24.21 -48.60
N VAL A 234 -14.43 24.53 -48.05
CA VAL A 234 -13.70 25.77 -48.40
C VAL A 234 -13.17 25.73 -49.84
N ARG A 235 -12.67 24.58 -50.29
CA ARG A 235 -12.15 24.39 -51.66
C ARG A 235 -13.27 24.48 -52.71
N ASP A 236 -14.44 23.91 -52.41
CA ASP A 236 -15.61 23.97 -53.29
C ASP A 236 -16.21 25.38 -53.35
N GLN A 237 -16.02 26.21 -52.31
CA GLN A 237 -16.36 27.64 -52.36
C GLN A 237 -15.37 28.48 -53.18
N GLU A 238 -14.08 28.10 -53.23
CA GLU A 238 -13.07 28.81 -54.03
C GLU A 238 -13.04 28.37 -55.51
N SER A 239 -13.54 27.18 -55.85
CA SER A 239 -13.59 26.63 -57.21
C SER A 239 -14.41 27.46 -58.23
N PRO A 240 -15.66 27.89 -57.94
CA PRO A 240 -16.47 28.62 -58.93
C PRO A 240 -15.99 30.06 -59.19
N LEU A 241 -15.11 30.61 -58.36
CA LEU A 241 -14.61 31.98 -58.50
C LEU A 241 -13.43 32.12 -59.48
N LYS A 242 -12.91 31.01 -60.05
CA LYS A 242 -11.76 31.01 -60.97
C LYS A 242 -12.10 30.65 -62.42
N GLU A 243 -13.33 30.25 -62.73
CA GLU A 243 -13.73 29.94 -64.11
C GLU A 243 -14.31 31.14 -64.88
N ASP A 244 -14.54 32.28 -64.21
CA ASP A 244 -15.14 33.49 -64.80
C ASP A 244 -14.16 34.69 -64.98
N SER A 245 -12.85 34.45 -65.06
CA SER A 245 -11.84 35.49 -65.35
C SER A 245 -10.96 35.18 -66.56
#